data_AF-A0A349CIS8-F1
#
_entry.id   AF-A0A349CIS8-F1
#
_cell.length_a   1.000
_cell.length_b   1.000
_cell.length_c   1.000
_cell.angle_alpha   90.00
_cell.angle_beta   90.00
_cell.angle_gamma   90.00
#
_symmetry.space_group_name_H-M   'P 1'
#
loop_
_entity.id
_entity.type
_entity.pdbx_description
1 polymer ?
#
loop_
_entity_poly.entity_id
_entity_poly.type
_entity_poly.pdbx_seq_one_letter_code
_entity_poly.pdbx_strand_id
1 'polypeptide(L)'
;MVKEKNMQQYYWNVQKKIMVQRDIIRSLLKDPKVIGDYYEAIIMEAVRESISQYFAARRGVILSADGQSSRECDIIVYSAAEYGPLFLSGDIVVINPEAVRCVIQVKGTLNRENLHEAVKNLQSVNKLRPGIWKLIIGYSTGLPYNELVKVCADSSCVNGIFTLSTTNKSETEDITAQMQNFVELLKLIAAPTMYQTKDAGDYVAIKTSGEGRIEGVAFPD
;
A
#
# COMPACT_ATOMS: atom_id res chain seq x y z
N MET A 1 -7.17 -16.15 -22.26
CA MET A 1 -8.38 -15.46 -22.78
C MET A 1 -9.58 -15.50 -21.82
N VAL A 2 -10.32 -16.61 -21.60
CA VAL A 2 -11.53 -16.57 -20.73
C VAL A 2 -11.20 -16.41 -19.22
N LYS A 3 -10.22 -17.15 -18.69
CA LYS A 3 -9.79 -17.02 -17.27
C LYS A 3 -9.24 -15.63 -16.93
N GLU A 4 -8.50 -15.04 -17.86
CA GLU A 4 -7.88 -13.72 -17.73
C GLU A 4 -8.93 -12.61 -17.68
N LYS A 5 -9.96 -12.71 -18.52
CA LYS A 5 -11.12 -11.81 -18.51
C LYS A 5 -11.91 -11.89 -17.19
N ASN A 6 -12.02 -13.09 -16.60
CA ASN A 6 -12.69 -13.29 -15.31
C ASN A 6 -11.89 -12.69 -14.13
N MET A 7 -10.56 -12.76 -14.18
CA MET A 7 -9.70 -12.21 -13.13
C MET A 7 -9.68 -10.66 -13.15
N GLN A 8 -9.58 -10.06 -14.34
CA GLN A 8 -9.71 -8.61 -14.50
C GLN A 8 -11.07 -8.11 -13.98
N GLN A 9 -12.14 -8.83 -14.30
CA GLN A 9 -13.48 -8.52 -13.80
C GLN A 9 -13.58 -8.62 -12.27
N TYR A 10 -12.89 -9.60 -11.65
CA TYR A 10 -12.82 -9.71 -10.20
C TYR A 10 -12.17 -8.49 -9.56
N TYR A 11 -10.97 -8.10 -9.99
CA TYR A 11 -10.27 -6.94 -9.42
C TYR A 11 -11.03 -5.63 -9.65
N TRP A 12 -11.67 -5.49 -10.81
CA TRP A 12 -12.57 -4.37 -11.07
C TRP A 12 -13.75 -4.30 -10.09
N ASN A 13 -14.35 -5.44 -9.74
CA ASN A 13 -15.44 -5.50 -8.77
C ASN A 13 -14.94 -5.20 -7.34
N VAL A 14 -13.73 -5.62 -6.96
CA VAL A 14 -13.09 -5.26 -5.69
C VAL A 14 -12.88 -3.74 -5.61
N GLN A 15 -12.33 -3.14 -6.66
CA GLN A 15 -12.18 -1.67 -6.75
C GLN A 15 -13.53 -0.96 -6.64
N LYS A 16 -14.56 -1.44 -7.33
CA LYS A 16 -15.92 -0.89 -7.24
C LYS A 16 -16.50 -0.98 -5.82
N LYS A 17 -16.35 -2.11 -5.12
CA LYS A 17 -16.79 -2.28 -3.73
C LYS A 17 -16.19 -1.18 -2.84
N ILE A 18 -14.87 -0.99 -2.93
CA ILE A 18 -14.14 0.05 -2.18
C ILE A 18 -14.63 1.46 -2.51
N MET A 19 -14.87 1.74 -3.80
CA MET A 19 -15.34 3.05 -4.27
C MET A 19 -16.77 3.35 -3.83
N VAL A 20 -17.64 2.34 -3.77
CA VAL A 20 -19.00 2.49 -3.22
C VAL A 20 -18.94 2.79 -1.72
N GLN A 21 -18.11 2.08 -0.96
CA GLN A 21 -17.93 2.35 0.48
C GLN A 21 -17.42 3.78 0.71
N ARG A 22 -16.46 4.24 -0.09
CA ARG A 22 -15.99 5.64 -0.08
C ARG A 22 -17.15 6.63 -0.28
N ASP A 23 -17.98 6.40 -1.28
CA ASP A 23 -19.07 7.31 -1.63
C ASP A 23 -20.14 7.37 -0.54
N ILE A 24 -20.44 6.23 0.10
CA ILE A 24 -21.31 6.18 1.28
C ILE A 24 -20.72 7.04 2.40
N ILE A 25 -19.45 6.86 2.77
CA ILE A 25 -18.80 7.64 3.83
C ILE A 25 -18.82 9.15 3.52
N ARG A 26 -18.50 9.54 2.28
CA ARG A 26 -18.54 10.95 1.84
C ARG A 26 -19.95 11.55 1.87
N SER A 27 -21.00 10.73 1.70
CA SER A 27 -22.38 11.19 1.76
C SER A 27 -22.85 11.45 3.20
N LEU A 28 -22.23 10.77 4.18
CA LEU A 28 -22.63 10.81 5.58
C LEU A 28 -21.79 11.79 6.43
N LEU A 29 -20.51 11.95 6.08
CA LEU A 29 -19.53 12.68 6.89
C LEU A 29 -18.99 13.91 6.15
N LYS A 30 -18.50 14.89 6.92
CA LYS A 30 -17.88 16.11 6.39
C LYS A 30 -16.47 16.37 6.91
N ASP A 31 -16.12 15.84 8.09
CA ASP A 31 -14.81 16.04 8.69
C ASP A 31 -13.74 15.27 7.89
N PRO A 32 -12.75 15.96 7.29
CA PRO A 32 -11.72 15.31 6.46
C PRO A 32 -10.87 14.28 7.21
N LYS A 33 -10.61 14.50 8.51
CA LYS A 33 -9.82 13.59 9.33
C LYS A 33 -10.59 12.30 9.57
N VAL A 34 -11.86 12.41 9.97
CA VAL A 34 -12.72 11.24 10.18
C VAL A 34 -12.91 10.47 8.87
N ILE A 35 -13.11 11.16 7.75
CA ILE A 35 -13.19 10.53 6.43
C ILE A 35 -11.89 9.77 6.10
N GLY A 36 -10.73 10.34 6.42
CA GLY A 36 -9.42 9.70 6.30
C GLY A 36 -9.35 8.39 7.09
N ASP A 37 -9.74 8.40 8.37
CA ASP A 37 -9.75 7.19 9.21
C ASP A 37 -10.62 6.06 8.60
N TYR A 38 -11.77 6.40 8.00
CA TYR A 38 -12.61 5.42 7.31
C TYR A 38 -11.99 4.90 6.01
N TYR A 39 -11.28 5.74 5.27
CA TYR A 39 -10.55 5.32 4.07
C TYR A 39 -9.44 4.33 4.43
N GLU A 40 -8.69 4.60 5.49
CA GLU A 40 -7.68 3.68 6.03
C GLU A 40 -8.31 2.34 6.41
N ALA A 41 -9.45 2.36 7.12
CA ALA A 41 -10.15 1.13 7.52
C ALA A 41 -10.65 0.31 6.32
N ILE A 42 -11.20 0.95 5.28
CA ILE A 42 -11.68 0.26 4.07
C ILE A 42 -10.52 -0.41 3.33
N ILE A 43 -9.38 0.28 3.17
CA ILE A 43 -8.20 -0.30 2.53
C ILE A 43 -7.60 -1.41 3.38
N MET A 44 -7.52 -1.23 4.71
CA MET A 44 -7.02 -2.26 5.63
C MET A 44 -7.82 -3.56 5.50
N GLU A 45 -9.14 -3.48 5.36
CA GLU A 45 -9.97 -4.66 5.15
C GLU A 45 -9.70 -5.32 3.78
N ALA A 46 -9.56 -4.54 2.71
CA ALA A 46 -9.18 -5.08 1.40
C ALA A 46 -7.79 -5.76 1.43
N VAL A 47 -6.86 -5.24 2.23
CA VAL A 47 -5.53 -5.85 2.46
C VAL A 47 -5.69 -7.18 3.19
N ARG A 48 -6.51 -7.24 4.26
CA ARG A 48 -6.78 -8.48 5.02
C ARG A 48 -7.40 -9.56 4.16
N GLU A 49 -8.34 -9.21 3.29
CA GLU A 49 -8.95 -10.11 2.31
C GLU A 49 -7.93 -10.65 1.27
N SER A 50 -6.79 -9.97 1.09
CA SER A 50 -5.81 -10.25 0.03
C SER A 50 -4.55 -10.99 0.48
N ILE A 51 -4.22 -10.96 1.78
CA ILE A 51 -2.99 -11.56 2.33
C ILE A 51 -3.24 -12.95 2.93
N SER A 52 -2.17 -13.73 3.08
CA SER A 52 -2.24 -15.04 3.75
C SER A 52 -2.48 -14.90 5.26
N GLN A 53 -3.12 -15.90 5.87
CA GLN A 53 -3.39 -15.97 7.32
C GLN A 53 -2.14 -15.89 8.22
N TYR A 54 -0.94 -16.11 7.65
CA TYR A 54 0.33 -15.99 8.37
C TYR A 54 0.77 -14.53 8.58
N PHE A 55 0.09 -13.59 7.91
CA PHE A 55 0.32 -12.16 8.02
C PHE A 55 -0.88 -11.47 8.67
N ALA A 56 -0.61 -10.39 9.38
CA ALA A 56 -1.62 -9.51 9.94
C ALA A 56 -1.47 -8.11 9.35
N ALA A 57 -2.59 -7.40 9.19
CA ALA A 57 -2.63 -6.00 8.77
C ALA A 57 -3.31 -5.15 9.86
N ARG A 58 -2.61 -4.14 10.37
CA ARG A 58 -3.01 -3.29 11.50
C ARG A 58 -2.45 -1.87 11.35
N ARG A 59 -3.09 -0.86 11.95
CA ARG A 59 -2.49 0.48 12.09
C ARG A 59 -1.49 0.49 13.24
N GLY A 60 -0.49 1.36 13.23
CA GLY A 60 0.43 1.41 14.36
C GLY A 60 1.77 2.05 14.11
N VAL A 61 2.75 1.69 14.95
CA VAL A 61 4.11 2.23 14.92
C VAL A 61 5.12 1.10 14.86
N ILE A 62 6.20 1.31 14.11
CA ILE A 62 7.36 0.42 14.09
C ILE A 62 8.38 0.97 15.09
N LEU A 63 8.86 0.13 16.00
CA LEU A 63 9.82 0.50 17.05
C LEU A 63 11.03 -0.44 16.99
N SER A 64 12.21 0.12 16.70
CA SER A 64 13.47 -0.63 16.70
C SER A 64 14.03 -0.84 18.10
N ALA A 65 14.94 -1.80 18.24
CA ALA A 65 15.52 -2.18 19.53
C ALA A 65 16.33 -1.06 20.21
N ASP A 66 16.82 -0.08 19.45
CA ASP A 66 17.53 1.11 19.93
C ASP A 66 16.59 2.27 20.36
N GLY A 67 15.27 2.04 20.30
CA GLY A 67 14.26 3.01 20.71
C GLY A 67 13.85 4.02 19.63
N GLN A 68 14.41 3.94 18.41
CA GLN A 68 13.91 4.75 17.30
C GLN A 68 12.55 4.24 16.82
N SER A 69 11.67 5.16 16.41
CA SER A 69 10.32 4.81 15.95
C SER A 69 9.97 5.47 14.64
N SER A 70 9.09 4.80 13.88
CA SER A 70 8.44 5.39 12.72
C SER A 70 7.40 6.41 13.18
N ARG A 71 6.90 7.21 12.25
CA ARG A 71 5.59 7.84 12.44
C ARG A 71 4.49 6.77 12.47
N GLU A 72 3.30 7.17 12.91
CA GLU A 72 2.13 6.29 12.77
C GLU A 72 1.93 5.91 11.29
N CYS A 73 1.77 4.62 11.08
CA CYS A 73 1.57 3.97 9.80
C CYS A 73 0.10 3.55 9.71
N ASP A 74 -0.57 3.99 8.65
CA ASP A 74 -1.99 3.68 8.42
C ASP A 74 -2.23 2.16 8.40
N ILE A 75 -1.36 1.42 7.70
CA ILE A 75 -1.42 -0.04 7.63
C ILE A 75 0.00 -0.62 7.63
N ILE A 76 0.26 -1.51 8.58
CA ILE A 76 1.45 -2.34 8.70
C ILE A 76 1.03 -3.78 8.42
N VAL A 77 1.65 -4.39 7.41
CA VAL A 77 1.55 -5.83 7.16
C VAL A 77 2.80 -6.49 7.72
N TYR A 78 2.62 -7.38 8.70
CA TYR A 78 3.73 -8.06 9.38
C TYR A 78 3.47 -9.57 9.48
N SER A 79 4.52 -10.35 9.62
CA SER A 79 4.39 -11.79 9.84
C SER A 79 3.98 -12.06 11.28
N ALA A 80 2.72 -12.48 11.46
CA ALA A 80 2.17 -12.87 12.76
C ALA A 80 2.50 -14.34 13.11
N ALA A 81 2.99 -15.11 12.12
CA ALA A 81 3.41 -16.49 12.33
C ALA A 81 4.72 -16.61 13.11
N GLU A 82 5.61 -15.62 12.97
CA GLU A 82 6.99 -15.71 13.50
C GLU A 82 7.32 -14.64 14.53
N TYR A 83 6.59 -13.52 14.52
CA TYR A 83 6.84 -12.42 15.43
C TYR A 83 5.61 -12.09 16.26
N GLY A 84 5.84 -11.94 17.57
CA GLY A 84 4.87 -11.33 18.47
C GLY A 84 5.00 -9.79 18.45
N PRO A 85 3.89 -9.05 18.52
CA PRO A 85 3.93 -7.59 18.68
C PRO A 85 4.43 -7.19 20.07
N LEU A 86 5.11 -6.05 20.15
CA LEU A 86 5.50 -5.41 21.41
C LEU A 86 4.28 -4.89 22.17
N PHE A 87 3.27 -4.43 21.42
CA PHE A 87 1.97 -4.05 21.94
C PHE A 87 0.89 -4.37 20.92
N LEU A 88 -0.26 -4.84 21.39
CA LEU A 88 -1.42 -5.09 20.54
C LEU A 88 -2.70 -4.78 21.32
N SER A 89 -3.53 -3.90 20.75
CA SER A 89 -4.86 -3.62 21.26
C SER A 89 -5.81 -3.28 20.11
N GLY A 90 -6.79 -4.15 19.87
CA GLY A 90 -7.65 -4.04 18.70
C GLY A 90 -6.81 -3.97 17.41
N ASP A 91 -7.02 -2.92 16.61
CA ASP A 91 -6.29 -2.70 15.37
C ASP A 91 -4.99 -1.89 15.51
N ILE A 92 -4.60 -1.53 16.74
CA ILE A 92 -3.37 -0.79 17.03
C ILE A 92 -2.25 -1.77 17.38
N VAL A 93 -1.11 -1.65 16.70
CA VAL A 93 0.08 -2.48 16.92
C VAL A 93 1.34 -1.64 17.15
N VAL A 94 2.23 -2.11 18.03
CA VAL A 94 3.63 -1.71 18.05
C VAL A 94 4.46 -2.94 17.74
N ILE A 95 5.33 -2.86 16.74
CA ILE A 95 6.03 -4.02 16.18
C ILE A 95 7.48 -3.69 15.82
N ASN A 96 8.36 -4.68 15.91
CA ASN A 96 9.75 -4.58 15.49
C ASN A 96 9.88 -4.52 13.96
N PRO A 97 10.86 -3.76 13.41
CA PRO A 97 11.08 -3.65 11.96
C PRO A 97 11.25 -4.99 11.24
N GLU A 98 11.86 -5.97 11.90
CA GLU A 98 12.17 -7.30 11.34
C GLU A 98 10.90 -8.11 11.02
N ALA A 99 9.80 -7.86 11.73
CA ALA A 99 8.53 -8.50 11.47
C ALA A 99 7.78 -7.92 10.28
N VAL A 100 8.09 -6.67 9.92
CA VAL A 100 7.30 -5.87 8.98
C VAL A 100 7.66 -6.23 7.56
N ARG A 101 6.63 -6.60 6.79
CA ARG A 101 6.76 -6.90 5.37
C ARG A 101 6.52 -5.68 4.50
N CYS A 102 5.42 -4.97 4.75
CA CYS A 102 5.13 -3.73 4.08
C CYS A 102 4.40 -2.73 4.98
N VAL A 103 4.54 -1.47 4.63
CA VAL A 103 3.75 -0.36 5.16
C VAL A 103 3.01 0.28 3.99
N ILE A 104 1.74 0.62 4.21
CA ILE A 104 0.87 1.23 3.21
C ILE A 104 0.36 2.55 3.77
N GLN A 105 0.62 3.65 3.06
CA GLN A 105 0.03 4.95 3.32
C GLN A 105 -1.19 5.15 2.41
N VAL A 106 -2.32 5.53 2.99
CA VAL A 106 -3.60 5.77 2.32
C VAL A 106 -3.81 7.26 2.16
N LYS A 107 -4.25 7.70 0.97
CA LYS A 107 -4.66 9.08 0.71
C LYS A 107 -6.01 9.12 0.00
N GLY A 108 -6.89 10.01 0.42
CA GLY A 108 -8.18 10.21 -0.24
C GLY A 108 -8.04 10.75 -1.67
N THR A 109 -7.09 11.65 -1.89
CA THR A 109 -6.71 12.13 -3.21
C THR A 109 -5.20 12.21 -3.26
N LEU A 110 -4.56 11.83 -4.36
CA LEU A 110 -3.14 12.07 -4.60
C LEU A 110 -2.99 13.37 -5.39
N ASN A 111 -2.37 14.35 -4.74
CA ASN A 111 -1.88 15.57 -5.34
C ASN A 111 -0.41 15.75 -4.94
N ARG A 112 0.27 16.77 -5.45
CA ARG A 112 1.70 16.93 -5.17
C ARG A 112 1.98 17.04 -3.67
N GLU A 113 1.21 17.86 -2.95
CA GLU A 113 1.44 18.13 -1.54
C GLU A 113 1.31 16.85 -0.68
N ASN A 114 0.19 16.14 -0.79
CA ASN A 114 -0.05 14.97 0.03
C ASN A 114 0.75 13.72 -0.40
N LEU A 115 1.22 13.67 -1.66
CA LEU A 115 2.18 12.67 -2.11
C LEU A 115 3.53 12.88 -1.43
N HIS A 116 4.03 14.12 -1.39
CA HIS A 116 5.28 14.43 -0.68
C HIS A 116 5.16 14.19 0.83
N GLU A 117 3.99 14.48 1.42
CA GLU A 117 3.71 14.15 2.82
C GLU A 117 3.75 12.64 3.06
N ALA A 118 3.12 11.84 2.20
CA ALA A 118 3.15 10.38 2.25
C ALA A 118 4.59 9.84 2.15
N VAL A 119 5.38 10.36 1.21
CA VAL A 119 6.81 10.03 1.07
C VAL A 119 7.57 10.35 2.38
N LYS A 120 7.36 11.54 2.95
CA LYS A 120 8.01 11.95 4.22
C LYS A 120 7.65 11.04 5.39
N ASN A 121 6.41 10.54 5.43
CA ASN A 121 6.00 9.55 6.43
C ASN A 121 6.75 8.23 6.25
N LEU A 122 6.78 7.72 5.02
CA LEU A 122 7.44 6.46 4.68
C LEU A 122 8.97 6.53 4.83
N GLN A 123 9.58 7.71 4.73
CA GLN A 123 11.00 7.90 5.06
C GLN A 123 11.32 7.55 6.52
N SER A 124 10.38 7.73 7.45
CA SER A 124 10.60 7.31 8.85
C SER A 124 10.74 5.79 8.98
N VAL A 125 9.97 5.03 8.18
CA VAL A 125 10.08 3.57 8.09
C VAL A 125 11.39 3.17 7.39
N ASN A 126 11.74 3.86 6.30
CA ASN A 126 12.96 3.59 5.53
C ASN A 126 14.23 3.70 6.38
N LYS A 127 14.27 4.67 7.30
CA LYS A 127 15.38 4.84 8.25
C LYS A 127 15.54 3.69 9.23
N LEU A 128 14.44 3.04 9.62
CA LEU A 128 14.49 1.88 10.51
C LEU A 128 14.94 0.63 9.76
N ARG A 129 14.40 0.39 8.56
CA ARG A 129 14.74 -0.76 7.74
C ARG A 129 14.45 -0.49 6.25
N PRO A 130 15.49 -0.28 5.41
CA PRO A 130 15.31 -0.07 3.98
C PRO A 130 14.60 -1.23 3.27
N GLY A 131 14.78 -2.47 3.74
CA GLY A 131 14.16 -3.65 3.13
C GLY A 131 12.64 -3.80 3.32
N ILE A 132 11.97 -2.91 4.05
CA ILE A 132 10.50 -2.90 4.16
C ILE A 132 9.90 -2.34 2.88
N TRP A 133 8.88 -3.00 2.32
CA TRP A 133 8.12 -2.45 1.19
C TRP A 133 7.28 -1.25 1.63
N LYS A 134 7.48 -0.08 1.01
CA LYS A 134 6.67 1.12 1.30
C LYS A 134 5.74 1.42 0.14
N LEU A 135 4.45 1.35 0.38
CA LEU A 135 3.41 1.50 -0.64
C LEU A 135 2.55 2.74 -0.37
N ILE A 136 2.09 3.38 -1.42
CA ILE A 136 1.08 4.45 -1.36
C ILE A 136 -0.14 4.01 -2.14
N ILE A 137 -1.33 4.21 -1.58
CA ILE A 137 -2.60 4.00 -2.29
C ILE A 137 -3.52 5.21 -2.17
N GLY A 138 -3.94 5.73 -3.32
CA GLY A 138 -4.85 6.86 -3.46
C GLY A 138 -6.25 6.43 -3.89
N TYR A 139 -7.31 7.00 -3.32
CA TYR A 139 -8.66 6.78 -3.85
C TYR A 139 -8.87 7.48 -5.20
N SER A 140 -8.23 8.63 -5.41
CA SER A 140 -8.28 9.36 -6.67
C SER A 140 -6.99 10.12 -6.92
N THR A 141 -6.67 10.43 -8.17
CA THR A 141 -5.61 11.38 -8.52
C THR A 141 -6.08 12.35 -9.59
N GLY A 142 -5.55 13.57 -9.57
CA GLY A 142 -5.60 14.50 -10.71
C GLY A 142 -4.27 14.60 -11.46
N LEU A 143 -3.20 14.01 -10.92
CA LEU A 143 -1.89 13.96 -11.54
C LEU A 143 -1.80 12.77 -12.50
N PRO A 144 -1.05 12.92 -13.61
CA PRO A 144 -0.69 11.80 -14.45
C PRO A 144 -0.01 10.67 -13.66
N TYR A 145 -0.33 9.41 -13.96
CA TYR A 145 0.21 8.27 -13.23
C TYR A 145 1.74 8.17 -13.32
N ASN A 146 2.32 8.52 -14.46
CA ASN A 146 3.78 8.56 -14.61
C ASN A 146 4.45 9.64 -13.74
N GLU A 147 3.76 10.75 -13.44
CA GLU A 147 4.25 11.77 -12.51
C GLU A 147 4.27 11.22 -11.07
N LEU A 148 3.23 10.48 -10.68
CA LEU A 148 3.18 9.80 -9.38
C LEU A 148 4.36 8.83 -9.21
N VAL A 149 4.58 7.98 -10.21
CA VAL A 149 5.69 7.02 -10.25
C VAL A 149 7.04 7.73 -10.18
N LYS A 150 7.22 8.80 -10.95
CA LYS A 150 8.47 9.57 -10.95
C LYS A 150 8.79 10.16 -9.58
N VAL A 151 7.82 10.79 -8.92
CA VAL A 151 8.01 11.34 -7.57
C VAL A 151 8.38 10.24 -6.57
N CYS A 152 7.78 9.05 -6.68
CA CYS A 152 8.14 7.90 -5.86
C CYS A 152 9.56 7.42 -6.14
N ALA A 153 9.98 7.33 -7.40
CA ALA A 153 11.32 6.89 -7.78
C ALA A 153 12.39 7.88 -7.30
N ASP A 154 12.18 9.18 -7.57
CA ASP A 154 13.08 10.27 -7.17
C ASP A 154 13.22 10.38 -5.63
N SER A 155 12.31 9.78 -4.86
CA SER A 155 12.39 9.73 -3.39
C SER A 155 13.34 8.66 -2.85
N SER A 156 13.74 7.69 -3.67
CA SER A 156 14.50 6.47 -3.31
C SER A 156 13.96 5.77 -2.05
N CYS A 157 12.64 5.79 -1.88
CA CYS A 157 11.97 5.37 -0.66
C CYS A 157 10.69 4.57 -0.92
N VAL A 158 9.87 4.98 -1.89
CA VAL A 158 8.55 4.38 -2.11
C VAL A 158 8.65 3.28 -3.16
N ASN A 159 8.25 2.07 -2.82
CA ASN A 159 8.35 0.89 -3.67
C ASN A 159 7.09 0.59 -4.49
N GLY A 160 6.00 1.34 -4.30
CA GLY A 160 4.79 1.20 -5.11
C GLY A 160 3.81 2.32 -4.85
N ILE A 161 3.12 2.75 -5.92
CA ILE A 161 2.06 3.74 -5.85
C ILE A 161 0.87 3.28 -6.68
N PHE A 162 -0.32 3.31 -6.09
CA PHE A 162 -1.54 2.81 -6.70
C PHE A 162 -2.64 3.86 -6.57
N THR A 163 -3.55 3.92 -7.53
CA THR A 163 -4.73 4.80 -7.45
C THR A 163 -5.98 4.10 -7.95
N LEU A 164 -7.12 4.34 -7.30
CA LEU A 164 -8.39 3.68 -7.59
C LEU A 164 -9.27 4.44 -8.59
N SER A 165 -8.98 5.72 -8.82
CA SER A 165 -9.65 6.53 -9.83
C SER A 165 -8.76 7.68 -10.30
N THR A 166 -9.11 8.27 -11.42
CA THR A 166 -8.46 9.47 -11.96
C THR A 166 -9.51 10.45 -12.45
N THR A 167 -9.24 11.75 -12.31
CA THR A 167 -10.03 12.78 -12.98
C THR A 167 -9.58 13.01 -14.43
N ASN A 168 -8.41 12.46 -14.81
CA ASN A 168 -7.89 12.53 -16.16
C ASN A 168 -8.44 11.36 -17.00
N LYS A 169 -9.41 11.64 -17.88
CA LYS A 169 -10.12 10.60 -18.66
C LYS A 169 -9.19 9.74 -19.53
N SER A 170 -8.07 10.27 -20.00
CA SER A 170 -7.12 9.52 -20.84
C SER A 170 -6.39 8.40 -20.09
N GLU A 171 -6.36 8.44 -18.75
CA GLU A 171 -5.66 7.44 -17.93
C GLU A 171 -6.61 6.39 -17.34
N THR A 172 -7.90 6.42 -17.70
CA THR A 172 -8.90 5.52 -17.10
C THR A 172 -8.49 4.05 -17.27
N GLU A 173 -7.94 3.67 -18.42
CA GLU A 173 -7.47 2.32 -18.70
C GLU A 173 -6.29 1.93 -17.79
N ASP A 174 -5.27 2.79 -17.66
CA ASP A 174 -4.12 2.56 -16.78
C ASP A 174 -4.54 2.41 -15.31
N ILE A 175 -5.54 3.18 -14.88
CA ILE A 175 -6.09 3.11 -13.53
C ILE A 175 -6.86 1.81 -13.28
N THR A 176 -7.50 1.22 -14.30
CA THR A 176 -8.26 -0.03 -14.11
C THR A 176 -7.38 -1.22 -13.70
N ALA A 177 -6.09 -1.20 -14.06
CA ALA A 177 -5.14 -2.24 -13.70
C ALA A 177 -4.55 -2.08 -12.28
N GLN A 178 -4.70 -0.91 -11.64
CA GLN A 178 -3.99 -0.61 -10.40
C GLN A 178 -4.44 -1.46 -9.22
N MET A 179 -5.73 -1.78 -9.11
CA MET A 179 -6.20 -2.71 -8.08
C MET A 179 -5.60 -4.10 -8.25
N GLN A 180 -5.53 -4.59 -9.49
CA GLN A 180 -4.89 -5.87 -9.78
C GLN A 180 -3.41 -5.84 -9.39
N ASN A 181 -2.66 -4.82 -9.85
CA ASN A 181 -1.24 -4.69 -9.55
C ASN A 181 -0.98 -4.60 -8.04
N PHE A 182 -1.81 -3.85 -7.30
CA PHE A 182 -1.74 -3.73 -5.84
C PHE A 182 -1.93 -5.08 -5.16
N VAL A 183 -3.01 -5.79 -5.48
CA VAL A 183 -3.33 -7.08 -4.84
C VAL A 183 -2.31 -8.16 -5.22
N GLU A 184 -1.85 -8.19 -6.48
CA GLU A 184 -0.83 -9.14 -6.91
C GLU A 184 0.52 -8.88 -6.23
N LEU A 185 0.91 -7.61 -6.08
CA LEU A 185 2.10 -7.25 -5.31
C LEU A 185 1.95 -7.66 -3.84
N LEU A 186 0.80 -7.37 -3.22
CA LEU A 186 0.53 -7.77 -1.83
C LEU A 186 0.63 -9.28 -1.64
N LYS A 187 0.03 -10.07 -2.53
CA LYS A 187 0.12 -11.53 -2.50
C LYS A 187 1.55 -12.02 -2.68
N LEU A 188 2.32 -11.37 -3.53
CA LEU A 188 3.72 -11.73 -3.75
C LEU A 188 4.59 -11.42 -2.51
N ILE A 189 4.45 -10.23 -1.93
CA ILE A 189 5.28 -9.84 -0.78
C ILE A 189 4.79 -10.50 0.51
N ALA A 190 3.50 -10.74 0.69
CA ALA A 190 2.93 -11.44 1.86
C ALA A 190 2.69 -12.95 1.60
N ALA A 191 3.60 -13.61 0.89
CA ALA A 191 3.59 -15.05 0.69
C ALA A 191 4.57 -15.78 1.64
N PRO A 192 4.20 -16.95 2.19
CA PRO A 192 5.08 -17.73 3.09
C PRO A 192 6.42 -18.12 2.46
N THR A 193 6.45 -18.42 1.16
CA THR A 193 7.70 -18.76 0.45
C THR A 193 8.63 -17.57 0.24
N MET A 194 8.09 -16.35 0.31
CA MET A 194 8.84 -15.10 0.23
C MET A 194 9.39 -14.63 1.57
N TYR A 195 8.97 -15.27 2.66
CA TYR A 195 9.30 -14.92 4.03
C TYR A 195 10.82 -14.86 4.29
N GLN A 196 11.62 -15.62 3.51
CA GLN A 196 13.05 -15.79 3.77
C GLN A 196 14.01 -14.99 2.87
N THR A 197 13.56 -14.27 1.82
CA THR A 197 14.54 -13.90 0.74
C THR A 197 14.41 -12.58 -0.03
N LYS A 198 13.35 -11.75 0.06
CA LYS A 198 13.33 -10.49 -0.73
C LYS A 198 12.90 -9.26 0.04
N ASP A 199 13.88 -8.55 0.56
CA ASP A 199 13.73 -7.13 0.86
C ASP A 199 13.18 -6.36 -0.34
N ALA A 200 12.53 -5.22 -0.05
CA ALA A 200 12.19 -4.28 -1.09
C ALA A 200 13.46 -3.91 -1.87
N GLY A 201 13.38 -3.94 -3.20
CA GLY A 201 14.49 -3.50 -4.05
C GLY A 201 14.47 -1.99 -4.29
N ASP A 202 15.48 -1.52 -5.02
CA ASP A 202 15.66 -0.10 -5.32
C ASP A 202 14.85 0.33 -6.56
N TYR A 203 13.53 0.19 -6.47
CA TYR A 203 12.60 0.55 -7.54
C TYR A 203 11.17 0.78 -7.04
N VAL A 204 10.38 1.46 -7.87
CA VAL A 204 8.91 1.56 -7.80
C VAL A 204 8.29 0.44 -8.64
N ALA A 205 7.58 -0.50 -8.02
CA ALA A 205 6.85 -1.56 -8.71
C ALA A 205 5.66 -0.97 -9.48
N ILE A 206 5.57 -1.30 -10.77
CA ILE A 206 4.50 -0.86 -11.68
C ILE A 206 3.57 -2.01 -12.03
N LYS A 207 4.13 -3.20 -12.21
CA LYS A 207 3.37 -4.40 -12.58
C LYS A 207 4.00 -5.64 -11.97
N THR A 208 3.13 -6.56 -11.57
CA THR A 208 3.53 -7.90 -11.14
C THR A 208 3.04 -8.89 -12.17
N SER A 209 3.90 -9.77 -12.68
CA SER A 209 3.47 -10.86 -13.55
C SER A 209 3.16 -12.12 -12.73
N GLY A 210 2.35 -13.02 -13.29
CA GLY A 210 1.94 -14.27 -12.63
C GLY A 210 3.09 -15.22 -12.23
N GLU A 211 4.32 -14.97 -12.70
CA GLU A 211 5.53 -15.72 -12.34
C GLU A 211 6.31 -15.09 -11.17
N GLY A 212 5.77 -14.04 -10.55
CA GLY A 212 6.44 -13.32 -9.46
C GLY A 212 7.57 -12.38 -9.92
N ARG A 213 7.59 -12.04 -11.22
CA ARG A 213 8.47 -10.99 -11.76
C ARG A 213 7.82 -9.63 -11.52
N ILE A 214 8.60 -8.71 -10.99
CA ILE A 214 8.18 -7.33 -10.77
C ILE A 214 8.82 -6.46 -11.85
N GLU A 215 7.99 -5.75 -12.60
CA GLU A 215 8.41 -4.67 -13.49
C GLU A 215 8.30 -3.35 -12.74
N GLY A 216 9.35 -2.53 -12.80
CA GLY A 216 9.42 -1.31 -12.02
C GLY A 216 10.31 -0.25 -12.63
N VAL A 217 10.20 0.97 -12.10
CA VAL A 217 11.09 2.10 -12.39
C VAL A 217 12.15 2.15 -11.29
N ALA A 218 13.42 2.04 -11.66
CA ALA A 218 14.53 2.07 -10.72
C ALA A 218 14.60 3.39 -9.95
N PHE A 219 15.08 3.33 -8.71
CA PHE A 219 15.53 4.52 -7.99
C PHE A 219 16.77 5.09 -8.70
N PRO A 220 16.98 6.42 -8.66
CA PRO A 220 18.21 7.00 -9.15
C PRO A 220 19.41 6.53 -8.30
N ASP A 221 20.57 6.39 -8.95
CA ASP A 221 21.86 6.06 -8.33
C ASP A 221 22.32 7.12 -7.32
#